data_AF-A0A9E3V924-F1
#
_entry.id   AF-A0A9E3V924-F1
#
_cell.length_a   1.000
_cell.length_b   1.000
_cell.length_c   1.000
_cell.angle_alpha   90.00
_cell.angle_beta   90.00
_cell.angle_gamma   90.00
#
_symmetry.space_group_name_H-M   'P 1'
#
loop_
_entity.id
_entity.type
_entity.pdbx_description
1 polymer ?
#
loop_
_entity_poly.entity_id
_entity_poly.type
_entity_poly.pdbx_seq_one_letter_code
_entity_poly.pdbx_strand_id
1 'polypeptide(L)'
;MSPHVSLGPGAEFDAVRALLARWGDRAIGIGDDGAVLDVPAGSRLVVSTDASVEDVHFRAAWLAPHEIGWRATTAALSDLAAMGAAPLGVLLALT
;
A
#
# COMPACT_ATOMS: atom_id res chain seq x y z
N MET A 1 10.43 3.71 20.57
CA MET A 1 11.11 2.83 19.61
C MET A 1 10.50 3.12 18.26
N SER A 2 11.16 3.93 17.43
CA SER A 2 10.73 4.16 16.05
C SER A 2 11.98 4.34 15.21
N PRO A 3 12.27 3.47 14.23
CA PRO A 3 13.05 3.92 13.10
C PRO A 3 12.12 4.86 12.34
N HIS A 4 12.32 6.17 12.49
CA HIS A 4 11.77 7.09 11.52
C HIS A 4 12.44 6.74 10.19
N VAL A 5 11.71 6.05 9.31
CA VAL A 5 12.10 5.98 7.91
C VAL A 5 12.19 7.44 7.45
N SER A 6 13.40 7.89 7.14
CA SER A 6 13.63 9.23 6.65
C SER A 6 13.01 9.31 5.26
N LEU A 7 11.80 9.85 5.18
CA LEU A 7 11.12 10.08 3.90
C LEU A 7 12.01 10.95 3.02
N GLY A 8 12.19 10.54 1.76
CA GLY A 8 12.99 11.28 0.78
C GLY A 8 12.40 12.66 0.46
N PRO A 9 13.13 13.49 -0.30
CA PRO A 9 12.59 14.72 -0.87
C PRO A 9 11.59 14.41 -1.99
N GLY A 10 10.74 15.39 -2.35
CA GLY A 10 9.85 15.30 -3.52
C GLY A 10 8.36 15.43 -3.18
N ALA A 11 7.57 15.77 -4.20
CA ALA A 11 6.15 16.15 -4.05
C ALA A 11 5.28 15.04 -3.43
N GLU A 12 5.59 13.77 -3.72
CA GLU A 12 4.91 12.62 -3.11
C GLU A 12 5.14 12.59 -1.59
N PHE A 13 6.40 12.61 -1.16
CA PHE A 13 6.73 12.60 0.26
C PHE A 13 6.36 13.91 0.97
N ASP A 14 6.27 15.03 0.26
CA ASP A 14 5.69 16.27 0.78
C ASP A 14 4.20 16.09 1.12
N ALA A 15 3.45 15.41 0.26
CA ALA A 15 2.05 15.07 0.53
C ALA A 15 1.94 14.10 1.71
N VAL A 16 2.80 13.08 1.79
CA VAL A 16 2.84 12.16 2.96
C VAL A 16 3.13 12.95 4.24
N ARG A 17 4.15 13.82 4.24
CA ARG A 17 4.46 14.69 5.40
C ARG A 17 3.27 15.56 5.81
N ALA A 18 2.54 16.13 4.85
CA ALA A 18 1.34 16.92 5.14
C ALA A 18 0.21 16.07 5.76
N LEU A 19 0.03 14.83 5.31
CA LEU A 19 -0.94 13.89 5.90
C LEU A 19 -0.56 13.50 7.32
N LEU A 20 0.72 13.16 7.56
CA LEU A 20 1.23 12.82 8.89
C LEU A 20 1.03 13.99 9.87
N ALA A 21 1.39 15.21 9.47
CA ALA A 21 1.19 16.42 10.28
C ALA A 21 -0.29 16.67 10.60
N ARG A 22 -1.19 16.44 9.63
CA ARG A 22 -2.64 16.59 9.82
C ARG A 22 -3.21 15.55 10.80
N TRP A 23 -2.66 14.34 10.83
CA TRP A 23 -3.17 13.25 11.66
C TRP A 23 -2.58 13.20 13.07
N GLY A 24 -1.38 13.77 13.28
CA GLY A 24 -0.75 13.90 14.59
C GLY A 24 -0.52 12.54 15.23
N ASP A 25 -0.96 12.35 16.48
CA ASP A 25 -0.79 11.09 17.21
C ASP A 25 -1.45 9.87 16.52
N ARG A 26 -2.44 10.10 15.65
CA ARG A 26 -3.07 9.02 14.86
C ARG A 26 -2.15 8.46 13.77
N ALA A 27 -1.06 9.15 13.46
CA ALA A 27 -0.08 8.72 12.47
C ALA A 27 1.11 7.97 13.08
N ILE A 28 1.13 7.75 14.40
CA ILE A 28 2.20 6.99 15.06
C ILE A 28 2.25 5.58 14.46
N GLY A 29 3.41 5.21 13.92
CA GLY A 29 3.65 3.91 13.29
C GLY A 29 3.47 3.87 11.78
N ILE A 30 3.05 4.95 11.12
CA ILE A 30 3.05 5.03 9.64
C ILE A 30 4.49 5.10 9.12
N GLY A 31 4.78 4.35 8.05
CA GLY A 31 6.08 4.36 7.36
C GLY A 31 6.60 2.98 6.93
N ASP A 32 5.77 1.95 7.02
CA ASP A 32 6.04 0.58 6.56
C ASP A 32 5.18 0.24 5.34
N ASP A 33 5.36 -0.94 4.74
CA ASP A 33 4.69 -1.34 3.48
C ASP A 33 3.18 -1.64 3.65
N GLY A 34 2.66 -1.68 4.89
CA GLY A 34 1.23 -1.86 5.14
C GLY A 34 0.80 -1.46 6.55
N ALA A 35 -0.50 -1.24 6.71
CA ALA A 35 -1.10 -0.95 8.01
C ALA A 35 -1.40 -2.23 8.77
N VAL A 36 -0.94 -2.32 10.03
CA VAL A 36 -1.24 -3.44 10.92
C VAL A 36 -2.41 -3.08 11.84
N LEU A 37 -3.49 -3.85 11.76
CA LEU A 37 -4.73 -3.67 12.51
C LEU A 37 -4.89 -4.79 13.54
N ASP A 38 -5.23 -4.41 14.76
CA ASP A 38 -5.61 -5.37 15.80
C ASP A 38 -7.01 -5.93 15.50
N VAL A 39 -7.12 -7.25 15.50
CA VAL A 39 -8.40 -7.97 15.33
C VAL A 39 -8.60 -8.93 16.51
N PRO A 40 -9.85 -9.31 16.84
CA PRO A 40 -10.10 -10.33 17.85
C PRO A 40 -9.38 -11.66 17.53
N ALA A 41 -9.09 -12.45 18.57
CA ALA A 41 -8.46 -13.79 18.50
C ALA A 41 -6.94 -13.83 18.23
N GLY A 42 -6.17 -12.93 18.86
CA GLY A 42 -4.70 -13.05 18.94
C GLY A 42 -3.98 -12.99 17.58
N SER A 43 -4.67 -12.46 16.57
CA SER A 43 -4.16 -12.29 15.21
C SER A 43 -4.05 -10.81 14.88
N ARG A 44 -3.24 -10.46 13.89
CA ARG A 44 -3.18 -9.11 13.33
C ARG A 44 -3.51 -9.16 11.85
N LEU A 45 -4.27 -8.18 11.38
CA LEU A 45 -4.60 -8.03 9.97
C LEU A 45 -3.65 -6.99 9.36
N VAL A 46 -3.02 -7.32 8.24
CA VAL A 46 -2.22 -6.37 7.46
C VAL A 46 -3.03 -5.93 6.25
N VAL A 47 -3.09 -4.62 6.02
CA VAL A 47 -3.81 -4.03 4.89
C VAL A 47 -2.86 -3.10 4.14
N SER A 48 -2.68 -3.33 2.85
CA SER A 48 -2.06 -2.38 1.91
C SER A 48 -3.04 -2.04 0.79
N THR A 49 -2.80 -0.93 0.11
CA THR A 49 -3.53 -0.50 -1.07
C THR A 49 -2.57 0.08 -2.09
N ASP A 50 -2.69 -0.38 -3.33
CA ASP A 50 -1.96 0.13 -4.48
C ASP A 50 -2.92 0.59 -5.57
N ALA A 51 -2.47 1.51 -6.41
CA ALA A 51 -3.19 1.95 -7.59
C ALA A 51 -2.44 1.55 -8.86
N SER A 52 -3.15 0.94 -9.81
CA SER A 52 -2.67 0.70 -11.18
C SER A 52 -3.50 1.54 -12.14
N VAL A 53 -2.83 2.41 -12.90
CA VAL A 53 -3.45 3.51 -13.65
C VAL A 53 -2.97 3.44 -15.10
N GLU A 54 -3.89 3.52 -16.05
CA GLU A 54 -3.54 3.55 -17.47
C GLU A 54 -2.68 4.79 -17.80
N ASP A 55 -1.75 4.62 -18.74
CA ASP A 55 -0.71 5.58 -19.14
C ASP A 55 0.34 5.95 -18.07
N VAL A 56 0.18 5.46 -16.83
CA VAL A 56 1.19 5.56 -15.77
C VAL A 56 1.85 4.20 -15.52
N HIS A 57 1.05 3.18 -15.23
CA HIS A 57 1.51 1.86 -14.81
C HIS A 57 1.34 0.79 -15.91
N PHE A 58 0.35 0.97 -16.79
CA PHE A 58 0.08 0.07 -17.92
C PHE A 58 -0.52 0.81 -19.11
N ARG A 59 -0.66 0.11 -20.25
CA ARG A 59 -1.42 0.57 -21.42
C ARG A 59 -2.30 -0.55 -21.94
N ALA A 60 -3.61 -0.32 -22.08
CA ALA A 60 -4.53 -1.35 -22.57
C ALA A 60 -4.27 -1.74 -24.04
N ALA A 61 -3.61 -0.86 -24.80
CA ALA A 61 -3.15 -1.14 -26.16
C ALA A 61 -2.03 -2.20 -26.22
N TRP A 62 -1.33 -2.47 -25.11
CA TRP A 62 -0.16 -3.37 -25.07
C TRP A 62 -0.40 -4.65 -24.29
N LEU A 63 -1.27 -4.60 -23.27
CA LEU A 63 -1.50 -5.70 -22.34
C LEU A 63 -2.96 -6.13 -22.38
N ALA A 64 -3.18 -7.44 -22.33
CA ALA A 64 -4.50 -8.00 -22.12
C ALA A 64 -5.01 -7.70 -20.70
N PRO A 65 -6.35 -7.65 -20.49
CA PRO A 65 -6.92 -7.39 -19.17
C PRO A 65 -6.41 -8.30 -18.05
N HIS A 66 -6.15 -9.57 -18.35
CA HIS A 66 -5.62 -10.53 -17.37
C HIS A 66 -4.18 -10.21 -16.96
N GLU A 67 -3.35 -9.68 -17.86
CA GLU A 67 -1.97 -9.28 -17.57
C GLU A 67 -1.94 -8.01 -16.71
N ILE A 68 -2.86 -7.07 -16.99
CA ILE A 68 -3.05 -5.86 -16.18
C ILE A 68 -3.48 -6.25 -14.77
N GLY A 69 -4.49 -7.13 -14.65
CA GLY A 69 -4.97 -7.64 -13.36
C GLY A 69 -3.89 -8.39 -12.58
N TRP A 70 -3.11 -9.24 -13.26
CA TRP A 70 -1.98 -9.97 -12.65
C TRP A 70 -0.95 -9.01 -12.07
N ARG A 71 -0.51 -8.02 -12.86
CA ARG A 71 0.49 -7.03 -12.43
C ARG A 71 -0.02 -6.19 -11.27
N ALA A 72 -1.24 -5.67 -11.34
CA ALA A 72 -1.84 -4.86 -10.28
C ALA A 72 -1.98 -5.66 -8.97
N THR A 73 -2.43 -6.92 -9.07
CA THR A 73 -2.56 -7.79 -7.89
C THR A 73 -1.19 -8.17 -7.31
N THR A 74 -0.19 -8.42 -8.17
CA THR A 74 1.16 -8.78 -7.73
C THR A 74 1.85 -7.63 -7.00
N ALA A 75 1.67 -6.38 -7.45
CA ALA A 75 2.17 -5.20 -6.74
C ALA A 75 1.60 -5.12 -5.32
N ALA A 76 0.27 -5.15 -5.19
CA ALA A 76 -0.40 -5.07 -3.89
C ALA A 76 -0.06 -6.25 -2.95
N LEU A 77 0.14 -7.46 -3.50
CA LEU A 77 0.55 -8.63 -2.72
C LEU A 77 2.02 -8.57 -2.29
N SER A 78 2.87 -7.80 -3.00
CA SER A 78 4.29 -7.69 -2.67
C SER A 78 4.52 -6.98 -1.34
N ASP A 79 3.73 -5.96 -1.02
CA ASP A 79 3.71 -5.27 0.27
C ASP A 79 3.34 -6.23 1.41
N LEU A 80 2.31 -7.05 1.22
CA LEU A 80 1.92 -8.05 2.22
C LEU A 80 3.04 -9.06 2.46
N ALA A 81 3.74 -9.48 1.39
CA ALA A 81 4.89 -10.36 1.50
C ALA A 81 6.06 -9.69 2.24
N ALA A 82 6.33 -8.40 1.98
CA ALA A 82 7.35 -7.63 2.69
C ALA A 82 7.06 -7.51 4.20
N MET A 83 5.79 -7.40 4.56
CA MET A 83 5.31 -7.40 5.94
C MET A 83 5.26 -8.80 6.60
N GLY A 84 5.62 -9.86 5.86
CA GLY A 84 5.53 -11.25 6.33
C GLY A 84 4.10 -11.74 6.55
N ALA A 85 3.11 -11.10 5.92
CA ALA A 85 1.70 -11.44 6.05
C ALA A 85 1.30 -12.54 5.06
N ALA A 86 0.42 -13.44 5.50
CA ALA A 86 -0.26 -14.37 4.61
C ALA A 86 -1.49 -13.68 3.98
N PRO A 87 -1.62 -13.65 2.64
CA PRO A 87 -2.77 -13.00 2.00
C PRO A 87 -4.09 -13.71 2.35
N LEU A 88 -5.08 -12.93 2.79
CA LEU A 88 -6.45 -13.42 3.04
C LEU A 88 -7.35 -13.26 1.81
N GLY A 89 -7.16 -12.20 1.05
CA GLY A 89 -7.98 -11.83 -0.10
C GLY A 89 -7.64 -10.44 -0.60
N VAL A 90 -8.29 -10.02 -1.68
CA VAL A 90 -8.10 -8.72 -2.32
C VAL A 90 -9.46 -8.04 -2.51
N LEU A 91 -9.55 -6.76 -2.18
CA LEU A 91 -10.65 -5.90 -2.57
C LEU A 91 -10.22 -5.08 -3.79
N LEU A 92 -11.01 -5.09 -4.85
CA LEU A 92 -10.73 -4.38 -6.08
C LEU A 92 -11.77 -3.28 -6.31
N ALA A 93 -11.30 -2.04 -6.51
CA ALA A 93 -12.09 -0.94 -7.03
C ALA A 93 -11.71 -0.69 -8.49
N LEU A 94 -12.67 -0.78 -9.41
CA LEU A 94 -12.52 -0.45 -10.83
C LEU A 94 -13.35 0.80 -11.13
N THR A 95 -12.79 1.73 -11.88
CA THR A 95 -13.38 3.03 -12.22
C THR A 95 -13.42 3.25 -13.72
#